data_AF-A0A6J6XRL9-F1
#
_entry.id   AF-A0A6J6XRL9-F1
#
_cell.length_a   1.000
_cell.length_b   1.000
_cell.length_c   1.000
_cell.angle_alpha   90.00
_cell.angle_beta   90.00
_cell.angle_gamma   90.00
#
_symmetry.space_group_name_H-M   'P 1'
#
loop_
_entity.id
_entity.type
_entity.pdbx_description
1 polymer ?
#
loop_
_entity_poly.entity_id
_entity_poly.type
_entity_poly.pdbx_seq_one_letter_code
_entity_poly.pdbx_strand_id
1 'polypeptide(L)'
;MYRNVGAHTVAIAHNGNLVNTAELADQLGMLPGTVSSDSDVMAELLASELAKNPDESADHRALERAMLAILPQLKGAFSVVAMDEGHVIGVRDPNGFRPLCLGKLDNGWVLASESPALDVVGAHLVRELEPGEMIIIDATGYRAVRVFEPAAVDPKLCLFEFVYFARPDTRLYGQSVHQARVRMGEKLAEQAPVEADLVMGVPESGIPAAEGYARSSGIPFGQGLVKNRYIGRTFIAPNQEMRALGVRMKLNPLRDNIAGRRLVVVDDSIVRGTTTRAMVSMLREAGAAEVHMRVSSPPYKWPCFYGMDTGTRGELLAANMSVDEIREYLNVDSLSYLTLDRLLTATGAVGAGFCDACLTGNYPVAIPEELGKHILEMPSASTPETSEAGSVAETLSVASTLPAQEALSFTSPEETND
;
A
#
# COMPACT_ATOMS: atom_id res chain seq x y z
N MET A 1 12.73 -14.52 0.77
CA MET A 1 14.08 -14.93 0.33
C MET A 1 14.53 -16.14 1.13
N TYR A 2 15.34 -17.00 0.54
CA TYR A 2 15.92 -18.18 1.17
C TYR A 2 17.43 -18.19 0.93
N ARG A 3 18.22 -18.59 1.93
CA ARG A 3 19.69 -18.71 1.87
C ARG A 3 20.13 -19.98 2.60
N ASN A 4 21.15 -20.62 2.04
CA ASN A 4 21.87 -21.71 2.68
C ASN A 4 23.34 -21.30 2.80
N VAL A 5 23.89 -21.35 4.01
CA VAL A 5 25.23 -20.87 4.36
C VAL A 5 25.90 -21.90 5.25
N GLY A 6 26.72 -22.77 4.66
CA GLY A 6 27.36 -23.87 5.39
C GLY A 6 26.31 -24.82 5.98
N ALA A 7 26.28 -24.93 7.31
CA ALA A 7 25.28 -25.73 8.03
C ALA A 7 23.97 -24.97 8.33
N HIS A 8 23.88 -23.68 8.00
CA HIS A 8 22.73 -22.85 8.32
C HIS A 8 21.79 -22.70 7.13
N THR A 9 20.49 -22.82 7.40
CA THR A 9 19.43 -22.58 6.43
C THR A 9 18.47 -21.56 6.98
N VAL A 10 18.26 -20.47 6.24
CA VAL A 10 17.42 -19.35 6.69
C VAL A 10 16.45 -18.89 5.62
N ALA A 11 15.25 -18.55 6.05
CA ALA A 11 14.24 -17.89 5.23
C ALA A 11 13.87 -16.54 5.85
N ILE A 12 13.64 -15.54 5.00
CA ILE A 12 13.29 -14.18 5.43
C ILE A 12 12.18 -13.61 4.55
N ALA A 13 11.20 -12.97 5.17
CA ALA A 13 10.14 -12.20 4.55
C ALA A 13 10.13 -10.79 5.14
N HIS A 14 9.89 -9.80 4.29
CA HIS A 14 10.02 -8.39 4.62
C HIS A 14 8.84 -7.60 4.04
N ASN A 15 8.26 -6.73 4.87
CA ASN A 15 7.31 -5.70 4.46
C ASN A 15 7.89 -4.34 4.86
N GLY A 16 8.20 -3.51 3.87
CA GLY A 16 8.83 -2.22 4.08
C GLY A 16 9.61 -1.76 2.87
N ASN A 17 10.49 -0.79 3.08
CA ASN A 17 11.48 -0.37 2.10
C ASN A 17 12.72 0.21 2.81
N LEU A 18 13.90 -0.27 2.47
CA LEU A 18 15.17 0.27 2.96
C LEU A 18 15.63 1.45 2.11
N VAL A 19 15.90 2.60 2.76
CA VAL A 19 16.38 3.80 2.06
C VAL A 19 17.87 3.73 1.74
N ASN A 20 18.64 2.91 2.47
CA ASN A 20 20.08 2.74 2.27
C ASN A 20 20.44 1.44 1.54
N THR A 21 19.54 0.92 0.69
CA THR A 21 19.77 -0.33 -0.07
C THR A 21 21.06 -0.30 -0.89
N ALA A 22 21.33 0.81 -1.59
CA ALA A 22 22.55 0.97 -2.40
C ALA A 22 23.83 0.95 -1.54
N GLU A 23 23.83 1.70 -0.43
CA GLU A 23 24.93 1.72 0.55
C GLU A 23 25.26 0.30 1.05
N LEU A 24 24.24 -0.47 1.42
CA LEU A 24 24.40 -1.83 1.94
C LEU A 24 24.86 -2.82 0.86
N ALA A 25 24.36 -2.68 -0.38
CA ALA A 25 24.78 -3.52 -1.50
C ALA A 25 26.27 -3.29 -1.85
N ASP A 26 26.72 -2.04 -1.83
CA ASP A 26 28.12 -1.69 -2.06
C ASP A 26 29.03 -2.26 -0.96
N GLN A 27 28.61 -2.20 0.31
CA GLN A 27 29.35 -2.80 1.44
C GLN A 27 29.51 -4.31 1.29
N LEU A 28 28.51 -4.99 0.73
CA LEU A 28 28.55 -6.41 0.42
C LEU A 28 29.34 -6.74 -0.85
N GLY A 29 29.77 -5.74 -1.62
CA GLY A 29 30.43 -5.93 -2.91
C GLY A 29 29.50 -6.51 -3.99
N MET A 30 28.18 -6.30 -3.87
CA MET A 30 27.22 -6.73 -4.88
C MET A 30 27.44 -5.93 -6.18
N LEU A 31 27.48 -6.62 -7.31
CA LEU A 31 27.68 -5.95 -8.60
C LEU A 31 26.48 -5.06 -8.94
N PRO A 32 26.70 -3.87 -9.54
CA PRO A 32 25.60 -3.02 -9.99
C PRO A 32 24.61 -3.78 -10.88
N GLY A 33 23.32 -3.62 -10.62
CA GLY A 33 22.25 -4.30 -11.36
C GLY A 33 21.95 -5.75 -10.94
N THR A 34 22.68 -6.31 -9.96
CA THR A 34 22.37 -7.63 -9.39
C THR A 34 21.41 -7.58 -8.20
N VAL A 35 21.26 -6.41 -7.58
CA VAL A 35 20.30 -6.19 -6.50
C VAL A 35 18.88 -6.25 -7.05
N SER A 36 18.16 -7.32 -6.72
CA SER A 36 16.79 -7.54 -7.19
C SER A 36 15.74 -6.83 -6.33
N SER A 37 16.02 -6.68 -5.03
CA SER A 37 15.17 -6.01 -4.04
C SER A 37 15.98 -5.68 -2.78
N ASP A 38 15.48 -4.80 -1.94
CA ASP A 38 16.05 -4.55 -0.61
C ASP A 38 15.99 -5.78 0.32
N SER A 39 15.00 -6.64 0.11
CA SER A 39 14.85 -7.94 0.79
C SER A 39 15.97 -8.91 0.41
N ASP A 40 16.50 -8.79 -0.80
CA ASP A 40 17.67 -9.54 -1.28
C ASP A 40 18.93 -9.10 -0.56
N VAL A 41 19.15 -7.79 -0.45
CA VAL A 41 20.27 -7.21 0.30
C VAL A 41 20.21 -7.61 1.77
N MET A 42 19.01 -7.58 2.39
CA MET A 42 18.83 -8.03 3.77
C MET A 42 19.16 -9.52 3.94
N ALA A 43 18.77 -10.36 2.99
CA ALA A 43 19.10 -11.78 3.01
C ALA A 43 20.61 -12.02 2.84
N GLU A 44 21.28 -11.20 2.04
CA GLU A 44 22.73 -11.29 1.81
C GLU A 44 23.54 -10.80 3.02
N LEU A 45 23.12 -9.71 3.67
CA LEU A 45 23.68 -9.28 4.96
C LEU A 45 23.58 -10.40 6.00
N LEU A 46 22.40 -11.03 6.10
CA LEU A 46 22.19 -12.14 7.02
C LEU A 46 23.10 -13.33 6.69
N ALA A 47 23.22 -13.68 5.41
CA ALA A 47 24.08 -14.76 4.95
C ALA A 47 25.57 -14.48 5.26
N SER A 48 26.03 -13.25 5.05
CA SER A 48 27.38 -12.80 5.34
C SER A 48 27.69 -12.90 6.85
N GLU A 49 26.77 -12.50 7.72
CA GLU A 49 26.96 -12.63 9.18
C GLU A 49 26.98 -14.09 9.64
N LEU A 50 26.13 -14.95 9.07
CA LEU A 50 26.15 -16.39 9.38
C LEU A 50 27.46 -17.05 8.92
N ALA A 51 28.01 -16.64 7.77
CA ALA A 51 29.27 -17.19 7.25
C ALA A 51 30.48 -16.87 8.13
N LYS A 52 30.44 -15.78 8.92
CA LYS A 52 31.53 -15.41 9.84
C LYS A 52 31.64 -16.34 11.04
N ASN A 53 30.56 -17.05 11.41
CA ASN A 53 30.49 -17.87 12.62
C ASN A 53 29.96 -19.30 12.35
N PRO A 54 30.64 -20.10 11.50
CA PRO A 54 30.11 -21.39 11.01
C PRO A 54 30.07 -22.49 12.08
N ASP A 55 30.87 -22.38 13.15
CA ASP A 55 31.02 -23.42 14.19
C ASP A 55 30.04 -23.25 15.36
N GLU A 56 29.20 -22.21 15.36
CA GLU A 56 28.32 -21.87 16.50
C GLU A 56 27.03 -22.72 16.59
N SER A 57 27.02 -23.91 15.99
CA SER A 57 25.87 -24.83 16.00
C SER A 57 25.44 -25.31 17.41
N ALA A 58 26.29 -25.15 18.43
CA ALA A 58 26.07 -25.74 19.74
C ALA A 58 24.96 -25.08 20.58
N ASP A 59 24.67 -23.78 20.37
CA ASP A 59 23.63 -23.07 21.13
C ASP A 59 22.39 -22.71 20.31
N HIS A 60 22.38 -23.06 19.02
CA HIS A 60 21.29 -22.79 18.05
C HIS A 60 20.90 -21.30 17.91
N ARG A 61 21.71 -20.34 18.37
CA ARG A 61 21.37 -18.90 18.35
C ARG A 61 22.04 -18.11 17.22
N ALA A 62 22.54 -18.79 16.19
CA ALA A 62 23.23 -18.17 15.06
C ALA A 62 22.35 -17.14 14.33
N LEU A 63 21.08 -17.49 14.04
CA LEU A 63 20.14 -16.58 13.38
C LEU A 63 19.88 -15.33 14.23
N GLU A 64 19.68 -15.49 15.54
CA GLU A 64 19.49 -14.36 16.45
C GLU A 64 20.70 -13.42 16.45
N ARG A 65 21.92 -13.95 16.59
CA ARG A 65 23.14 -13.13 16.59
C ARG A 65 23.33 -12.41 15.26
N ALA A 66 23.09 -13.09 14.15
CA ALA A 66 23.17 -12.48 12.83
C ALA A 66 22.13 -11.36 12.67
N MET A 67 20.89 -11.57 13.12
CA MET A 67 19.86 -10.52 13.14
C MET A 67 20.29 -9.32 14.00
N LEU A 68 20.79 -9.55 15.22
CA LEU A 68 21.29 -8.48 16.10
C LEU A 68 22.43 -7.67 15.47
N ALA A 69 23.27 -8.30 14.64
CA ALA A 69 24.37 -7.63 13.96
C ALA A 69 23.90 -6.77 12.77
N ILE A 70 22.91 -7.23 11.98
CA ILE A 70 22.48 -6.51 10.78
C ILE A 70 21.45 -5.42 11.07
N LEU A 71 20.55 -5.62 12.05
CA LEU A 71 19.42 -4.73 12.29
C LEU A 71 19.81 -3.26 12.52
N PRO A 72 20.87 -2.93 13.28
CA PRO A 72 21.30 -1.55 13.46
C PRO A 72 21.80 -0.85 12.19
N GLN A 73 22.13 -1.61 11.13
CA GLN A 73 22.64 -1.07 9.86
C GLN A 73 21.50 -0.68 8.90
N LEU A 74 20.29 -1.18 9.13
CA LEU A 74 19.14 -0.98 8.26
C LEU A 74 18.50 0.39 8.51
N LYS A 75 18.33 1.18 7.46
CA LYS A 75 17.65 2.49 7.51
C LYS A 75 16.39 2.43 6.65
N GLY A 76 15.27 2.90 7.18
CA GLY A 76 13.99 2.95 6.48
C GLY A 76 12.89 2.25 7.28
N ALA A 77 11.95 1.64 6.56
CA ALA A 77 10.83 0.92 7.17
C ALA A 77 10.98 -0.57 6.96
N PHE A 78 10.75 -1.36 8.00
CA PHE A 78 10.75 -2.81 7.87
C PHE A 78 9.95 -3.49 9.00
N SER A 79 9.10 -4.43 8.61
CA SER A 79 8.61 -5.52 9.44
C SER A 79 9.11 -6.82 8.84
N VAL A 80 9.88 -7.58 9.61
CA VAL A 80 10.61 -8.75 9.14
C VAL A 80 10.13 -9.97 9.90
N VAL A 81 9.94 -11.07 9.18
CA VAL A 81 9.89 -12.41 9.76
C VAL A 81 11.03 -13.22 9.17
N ALA A 82 11.91 -13.75 10.02
CA ALA A 82 12.99 -14.65 9.63
C ALA A 82 12.84 -15.97 10.37
N MET A 83 13.29 -17.08 9.78
CA MET A 83 13.26 -18.38 10.45
C MET A 83 14.45 -19.26 10.06
N ASP A 84 14.81 -20.15 10.98
CA ASP A 84 15.68 -21.30 10.76
C ASP A 84 14.95 -22.59 11.24
N GLU A 85 15.69 -23.68 11.43
CA GLU A 85 15.12 -24.97 11.85
C GLU A 85 14.55 -24.96 13.29
N GLY A 86 15.00 -24.05 14.15
CA GLY A 86 14.62 -24.00 15.56
C GLY A 86 13.86 -22.74 15.99
N HIS A 87 13.92 -21.67 15.19
CA HIS A 87 13.44 -20.35 15.57
C HIS A 87 12.59 -19.69 14.49
N VAL A 88 11.62 -18.90 14.96
CA VAL A 88 10.95 -17.87 14.15
C VAL A 88 11.18 -16.52 14.85
N ILE A 89 11.74 -15.56 14.12
CA ILE A 89 12.05 -14.22 14.61
C ILE A 89 11.16 -13.21 13.91
N GLY A 90 10.51 -12.35 14.69
CA GLY A 90 9.76 -11.18 14.20
C GLY A 90 10.44 -9.90 14.61
N VAL A 91 10.62 -8.96 13.71
CA VAL A 91 11.26 -7.66 14.00
C VAL A 91 10.46 -6.52 13.43
N ARG A 92 10.37 -5.44 14.20
CA ARG A 92 9.85 -4.16 13.74
C ARG A 92 10.94 -3.10 13.80
N ASP A 93 11.03 -2.27 12.76
CA ASP A 93 11.96 -1.13 12.70
C ASP A 93 11.77 -0.17 13.89
N PRO A 94 12.78 0.65 14.26
CA PRO A 94 12.72 1.49 15.44
C PRO A 94 11.64 2.58 15.37
N ASN A 95 11.17 2.93 14.17
CA ASN A 95 10.03 3.81 13.99
C ASN A 95 8.69 3.06 13.95
N GLY A 96 8.68 1.75 13.77
CA GLY A 96 7.46 0.96 13.65
C GLY A 96 6.58 1.37 12.47
N PHE A 97 7.18 1.73 11.32
CA PHE A 97 6.43 2.20 10.15
C PHE A 97 5.38 1.20 9.67
N ARG A 98 5.78 -0.08 9.59
CA ARG A 98 4.92 -1.18 9.11
C ARG A 98 4.37 -2.00 10.27
N PRO A 99 3.13 -2.52 10.15
CA PRO A 99 2.52 -3.28 11.22
C PRO A 99 3.07 -4.72 11.26
N LEU A 100 3.20 -5.22 12.48
CA LEU A 100 3.54 -6.61 12.80
C LEU A 100 2.92 -6.95 14.15
N CYS A 101 2.22 -8.08 14.25
CA CYS A 101 1.52 -8.51 15.45
C CYS A 101 1.80 -9.97 15.78
N LEU A 102 1.71 -10.28 17.07
CA LEU A 102 1.88 -11.61 17.63
C LEU A 102 0.51 -12.20 17.97
N GLY A 103 0.28 -13.42 17.47
CA GLY A 103 -0.87 -14.25 17.78
C GLY A 103 -0.48 -15.50 18.55
N LYS A 104 -1.43 -16.02 19.33
CA LYS A 104 -1.30 -17.27 20.08
C LYS A 104 -2.24 -18.33 19.51
N LEU A 105 -1.67 -19.48 19.15
CA LEU A 105 -2.40 -20.74 18.95
C LEU A 105 -2.31 -21.58 20.22
N ASP A 106 -3.17 -22.59 20.35
CA ASP A 106 -3.11 -23.57 21.45
C ASP A 106 -1.69 -24.10 21.65
N ASN A 107 -1.04 -24.51 20.55
CA ASN A 107 0.27 -25.17 20.56
C ASN A 107 1.37 -24.37 19.85
N GLY A 108 1.23 -23.05 19.68
CA GLY A 108 2.23 -22.28 18.95
C GLY A 108 2.02 -20.78 18.97
N TRP A 109 2.83 -20.07 18.20
CA TRP A 109 2.79 -18.63 18.03
C TRP A 109 2.77 -18.29 16.54
N VAL A 110 2.16 -17.17 16.20
CA VAL A 110 2.03 -16.70 14.81
C VAL A 110 2.44 -15.24 14.75
N LEU A 111 3.20 -14.87 13.72
CA LEU A 111 3.49 -13.48 13.40
C LEU A 111 2.78 -13.13 12.10
N ALA A 112 2.17 -11.96 12.07
CA ALA A 112 1.49 -11.47 10.86
C ALA A 112 1.54 -9.94 10.79
N SER A 113 1.55 -9.37 9.58
CA SER A 113 1.43 -7.92 9.44
C SER A 113 0.11 -7.38 9.98
N GLU A 114 -0.98 -8.15 9.87
CA GLU A 114 -2.32 -7.71 10.26
C GLU A 114 -3.07 -8.80 11.03
N SER A 115 -3.90 -8.39 11.99
CA SER A 115 -4.67 -9.30 12.85
C SER A 115 -5.63 -10.25 12.12
N PRO A 116 -6.25 -9.91 10.96
CA PRO A 116 -7.14 -10.85 10.26
C PRO A 116 -6.43 -12.12 9.77
N ALA A 117 -5.11 -12.07 9.57
CA ALA A 117 -4.34 -13.28 9.24
C ALA A 117 -4.27 -14.25 10.42
N LEU A 118 -4.27 -13.73 11.66
CA LEU A 118 -4.34 -14.53 12.87
C LEU A 118 -5.71 -15.23 12.98
N ASP A 119 -6.79 -14.49 12.75
CA ASP A 119 -8.15 -15.00 12.81
C ASP A 119 -8.37 -16.17 11.84
N VAL A 120 -7.85 -16.07 10.61
CA VAL A 120 -7.97 -17.11 9.57
C VAL A 120 -7.31 -18.43 9.99
N VAL A 121 -6.22 -18.38 10.75
CA VAL A 121 -5.52 -19.59 11.23
C VAL A 121 -5.96 -20.02 12.63
N GLY A 122 -6.95 -19.33 13.22
CA GLY A 122 -7.46 -19.63 14.57
C GLY A 122 -6.56 -19.12 15.70
N ALA A 123 -5.63 -18.20 15.44
CA ALA A 123 -4.79 -17.61 16.46
C ALA A 123 -5.48 -16.39 17.10
N HIS A 124 -5.40 -16.27 18.42
CA HIS A 124 -5.87 -15.08 19.13
C HIS A 124 -4.81 -13.99 19.10
N LEU A 125 -5.19 -12.76 18.76
CA LEU A 125 -4.30 -11.60 18.85
C LEU A 125 -3.83 -11.40 20.30
N VAL A 126 -2.50 -11.42 20.50
CA VAL A 126 -1.88 -11.15 21.80
C VAL A 126 -1.58 -9.67 21.92
N ARG A 127 -0.82 -9.12 20.96
CA ARG A 127 -0.48 -7.70 20.86
C ARG A 127 0.21 -7.36 19.54
N GLU A 128 0.31 -6.07 19.25
CA GLU A 128 1.24 -5.51 18.25
C GLU A 128 2.69 -5.63 18.77
N LEU A 129 3.65 -5.80 17.87
CA LEU A 129 5.07 -5.67 18.20
C LEU A 129 5.41 -4.20 18.39
N GLU A 130 6.17 -3.88 19.43
CA GLU A 130 6.59 -2.51 19.72
C GLU A 130 7.62 -2.04 18.67
N PRO A 131 7.69 -0.73 18.38
CA PRO A 131 8.79 -0.18 17.57
C PRO A 131 10.16 -0.58 18.14
N GLY A 132 11.03 -1.08 17.28
CA GLY A 132 12.38 -1.55 17.63
C GLY A 132 12.42 -2.88 18.41
N GLU A 133 11.31 -3.60 18.50
CA GLU A 133 11.25 -4.89 19.16
C GLU A 133 11.61 -6.04 18.22
N MET A 134 12.38 -6.99 18.74
CA MET A 134 12.56 -8.31 18.14
C MET A 134 11.95 -9.37 19.05
N ILE A 135 11.03 -10.16 18.51
CA ILE A 135 10.47 -11.36 19.13
C ILE A 135 11.20 -12.58 18.60
N ILE A 136 11.58 -13.49 19.49
CA ILE A 136 12.17 -14.78 19.13
C ILE A 136 11.27 -15.86 19.69
N ILE A 137 10.77 -16.73 18.81
CA ILE A 137 9.92 -17.87 19.11
C ILE A 137 10.75 -19.14 18.91
N ASP A 138 10.72 -20.03 19.91
CA ASP A 138 11.34 -21.36 19.89
C ASP A 138 10.39 -22.41 20.48
N ALA A 139 10.89 -23.63 20.70
CA ALA A 139 10.12 -24.74 21.25
C ALA A 139 9.57 -24.49 22.68
N THR A 140 10.14 -23.55 23.42
CA THR A 140 9.75 -23.24 24.82
C THR A 140 8.74 -22.10 24.92
N GLY A 141 8.65 -21.24 23.90
CA GLY A 141 7.76 -20.09 23.91
C GLY A 141 8.29 -18.94 23.06
N TYR A 142 8.02 -17.71 23.48
CA TYR A 142 8.63 -16.52 22.88
C TYR A 142 9.30 -15.65 23.93
N ARG A 143 10.29 -14.88 23.51
CA ARG A 143 10.88 -13.79 24.30
C ARG A 143 11.05 -12.53 23.45
N ALA A 144 10.99 -11.39 24.11
CA ALA A 144 11.22 -10.09 23.50
C ALA A 144 12.64 -9.60 23.78
N VAL A 145 13.26 -9.01 22.77
CA VAL A 145 14.60 -8.41 22.82
C VAL A 145 14.50 -6.99 22.27
N ARG A 146 15.12 -6.04 22.97
CA ARG A 146 15.30 -4.68 22.47
C ARG A 146 16.61 -4.63 21.69
N VAL A 147 16.52 -4.37 20.39
CA VAL A 147 17.69 -4.40 19.49
C VAL A 147 18.31 -3.02 19.31
N PHE A 148 17.47 -1.99 19.37
CA PHE A 148 17.87 -0.61 19.10
C PHE A 148 18.07 0.15 20.40
N GLU A 149 19.03 1.08 20.38
CA GLU A 149 19.22 2.03 21.45
C GLU A 149 17.94 2.83 21.72
N PRO A 150 17.58 3.13 22.98
CA PRO A 150 16.34 3.85 23.29
C PRO A 150 16.18 5.18 22.54
N ALA A 151 17.29 5.88 22.27
CA ALA A 151 17.28 7.15 21.54
C ALA A 151 16.94 7.01 20.04
N ALA A 152 17.07 5.81 19.47
CA ALA A 152 16.72 5.55 18.08
C ALA A 152 15.22 5.22 17.89
N VAL A 153 14.50 4.87 18.97
CA VAL A 153 13.10 4.46 18.91
C VAL A 153 12.18 5.69 18.93
N ASP A 154 11.58 6.01 17.79
CA ASP A 154 10.61 7.11 17.64
C ASP A 154 9.40 6.61 16.82
N PRO A 155 8.28 6.21 17.45
CA PRO A 155 7.14 5.63 16.76
C PRO A 155 6.56 6.55 15.66
N LYS A 156 6.39 6.04 14.44
CA LYS A 156 5.86 6.69 13.23
C LYS A 156 5.10 5.69 12.35
N LEU A 157 4.14 4.96 12.92
CA LEU A 157 3.28 4.05 12.14
C LEU A 157 2.74 4.77 10.89
N CYS A 158 2.75 4.09 9.75
CA CYS A 158 2.25 4.67 8.50
C CYS A 158 0.76 5.05 8.65
N LEU A 159 0.45 6.35 8.56
CA LEU A 159 -0.92 6.84 8.69
C LEU A 159 -1.83 6.29 7.58
N PHE A 160 -1.25 5.94 6.43
CA PHE A 160 -1.97 5.37 5.29
C PHE A 160 -2.47 3.94 5.51
N GLU A 161 -1.98 3.24 6.53
CA GLU A 161 -2.57 1.96 6.97
C GLU A 161 -4.02 2.19 7.43
N PHE A 162 -4.28 3.27 8.18
CA PHE A 162 -5.65 3.65 8.57
C PHE A 162 -6.49 4.14 7.38
N VAL A 163 -5.89 4.90 6.45
CA VAL A 163 -6.62 5.48 5.31
C VAL A 163 -7.07 4.41 4.33
N TYR A 164 -6.15 3.53 3.90
CA TYR A 164 -6.39 2.65 2.75
C TYR A 164 -5.79 1.25 2.88
N PHE A 165 -4.52 1.14 3.31
CA PHE A 165 -3.71 -0.05 3.03
C PHE A 165 -4.13 -1.27 3.87
N ALA A 166 -4.31 -1.11 5.17
CA ALA A 166 -4.75 -2.19 6.05
C ALA A 166 -6.20 -2.58 5.75
N ARG A 167 -6.55 -3.84 6.02
CA ARG A 167 -7.94 -4.27 5.95
C ARG A 167 -8.78 -3.56 7.03
N PRO A 168 -10.07 -3.32 6.77
CA PRO A 168 -10.95 -2.67 7.75
C PRO A 168 -11.07 -3.41 9.09
N ASP A 169 -10.96 -4.74 9.07
CA ASP A 169 -11.02 -5.62 10.26
C ASP A 169 -9.68 -5.72 11.03
N THR A 170 -8.65 -5.01 10.59
CA THR A 170 -7.37 -4.90 11.30
C THR A 170 -7.46 -3.96 12.50
N ARG A 171 -6.63 -4.24 13.52
CA ARG A 171 -6.39 -3.36 14.67
C ARG A 171 -4.98 -2.76 14.63
N LEU A 172 -4.89 -1.46 14.80
CA LEU A 172 -3.62 -0.70 14.85
C LEU A 172 -3.68 0.30 16.01
N TYR A 173 -2.64 0.38 16.83
CA TYR A 173 -2.67 1.12 18.09
C TYR A 173 -3.91 0.80 18.94
N GLY A 174 -4.31 -0.48 18.94
CA GLY A 174 -5.54 -0.95 19.59
C GLY A 174 -6.86 -0.45 18.98
N GLN A 175 -6.83 0.38 17.93
CA GLN A 175 -8.00 0.95 17.26
C GLN A 175 -8.45 0.08 16.08
N SER A 176 -9.76 -0.03 15.87
CA SER A 176 -10.31 -0.65 14.65
C SER A 176 -10.10 0.29 13.45
N VAL A 177 -9.50 -0.22 12.38
CA VAL A 177 -9.30 0.53 11.12
C VAL A 177 -10.64 0.92 10.50
N HIS A 178 -11.62 0.00 10.48
CA HIS A 178 -12.97 0.29 9.99
C HIS A 178 -13.61 1.48 10.73
N GLN A 179 -13.60 1.46 12.07
CA GLN A 179 -14.19 2.55 12.86
C GLN A 179 -13.43 3.87 12.71
N ALA A 180 -12.11 3.82 12.50
CA ALA A 180 -11.34 5.02 12.16
C ALA A 180 -11.81 5.63 10.83
N ARG A 181 -11.99 4.81 9.78
CA ARG A 181 -12.49 5.28 8.47
C ARG A 181 -13.91 5.86 8.56
N VAL A 182 -14.77 5.25 9.37
CA VAL A 182 -16.11 5.80 9.65
C VAL A 182 -16.00 7.19 10.30
N ARG A 183 -15.14 7.36 11.32
CA ARG A 183 -14.90 8.67 11.95
C ARG A 183 -14.28 9.70 10.99
N MET A 184 -13.45 9.28 10.04
CA MET A 184 -12.92 10.16 8.99
C MET A 184 -14.07 10.75 8.17
N GLY A 185 -15.06 9.92 7.81
CA GLY A 185 -16.28 10.33 7.14
C GLY A 185 -17.12 11.34 7.92
N GLU A 186 -17.36 11.08 9.21
CA GLU A 186 -18.10 11.99 10.09
C GLU A 186 -17.42 13.36 10.17
N LYS A 187 -16.10 13.37 10.41
CA LYS A 187 -15.33 14.61 10.48
C LYS A 187 -15.31 15.35 9.15
N LEU A 188 -15.41 14.65 8.03
CA LEU A 188 -15.46 15.24 6.69
C LEU A 188 -16.83 15.88 6.41
N ALA A 189 -17.92 15.30 6.92
CA ALA A 189 -19.25 15.91 6.87
C ALA A 189 -19.34 17.20 7.69
N GLU A 190 -18.75 17.20 8.89
CA GLU A 190 -18.62 18.42 9.71
C GLU A 190 -17.78 19.50 9.04
N GLN A 191 -16.69 19.11 8.36
CA GLN A 191 -15.75 20.04 7.74
C GLN A 191 -16.31 20.66 6.45
N ALA A 192 -16.96 19.85 5.62
CA ALA A 192 -17.38 20.23 4.27
C ALA A 192 -18.80 19.72 3.97
N PRO A 193 -19.81 20.26 4.68
CA PRO A 193 -21.22 19.93 4.42
C PRO A 193 -21.63 20.41 3.03
N VAL A 194 -22.63 19.74 2.45
CA VAL A 194 -23.27 20.16 1.19
C VAL A 194 -24.68 19.58 1.12
N GLU A 195 -25.59 20.33 0.49
CA GLU A 195 -26.94 19.85 0.20
C GLU A 195 -26.90 18.87 -0.97
N ALA A 196 -27.28 17.61 -0.73
CA ALA A 196 -27.29 16.57 -1.75
C ALA A 196 -28.38 15.52 -1.47
N ASP A 197 -28.61 14.62 -2.43
CA ASP A 197 -29.72 13.66 -2.38
C ASP A 197 -29.25 12.24 -2.04
N LEU A 198 -27.95 11.95 -2.18
CA LEU A 198 -27.37 10.63 -1.92
C LEU A 198 -25.89 10.75 -1.54
N VAL A 199 -25.48 10.06 -0.48
CA VAL A 199 -24.07 9.78 -0.18
C VAL A 199 -23.72 8.39 -0.67
N MET A 200 -22.60 8.26 -1.37
CA MET A 200 -22.07 6.98 -1.85
C MET A 200 -20.56 6.91 -1.65
N GLY A 201 -20.07 5.71 -1.35
CA GLY A 201 -18.64 5.42 -1.30
C GLY A 201 -18.13 4.89 -2.63
N VAL A 202 -16.89 5.21 -2.98
CA VAL A 202 -16.16 4.53 -4.05
C VAL A 202 -15.77 3.13 -3.57
N PRO A 203 -16.27 2.04 -4.18
CA PRO A 203 -16.04 0.71 -3.65
C PRO A 203 -14.58 0.25 -3.83
N GLU A 204 -13.96 -0.40 -2.83
CA GLU A 204 -14.54 -0.82 -1.54
C GLU A 204 -14.10 0.08 -0.38
N SER A 205 -12.94 0.72 -0.49
CA SER A 205 -12.25 1.42 0.61
C SER A 205 -12.94 2.71 1.04
N GLY A 206 -13.64 3.41 0.14
CA GLY A 206 -14.38 4.63 0.46
C GLY A 206 -15.71 4.39 1.19
N ILE A 207 -16.20 3.15 1.23
CA ILE A 207 -17.53 2.81 1.80
C ILE A 207 -17.65 3.19 3.29
N PRO A 208 -16.72 2.79 4.19
CA PRO A 208 -16.87 3.11 5.61
C PRO A 208 -16.88 4.63 5.88
N ALA A 209 -16.06 5.40 5.14
CA ALA A 209 -16.07 6.85 5.24
C ALA A 209 -17.38 7.46 4.69
N ALA A 210 -17.95 6.90 3.63
CA ALA A 210 -19.26 7.30 3.12
C ALA A 210 -20.38 7.06 4.13
N GLU A 211 -20.38 5.91 4.82
CA GLU A 211 -21.33 5.60 5.89
C GLU A 211 -21.23 6.61 7.03
N GLY A 212 -20.02 6.95 7.45
CA GLY A 212 -19.78 7.99 8.45
C GLY A 212 -20.26 9.38 8.01
N TYR A 213 -19.96 9.76 6.76
CA TYR A 213 -20.41 11.03 6.20
C TYR A 213 -21.94 11.12 6.15
N ALA A 214 -22.61 10.06 5.66
CA ALA A 214 -24.06 9.97 5.58
C ALA A 214 -24.70 10.07 6.96
N ARG A 215 -24.19 9.33 7.95
CA ARG A 215 -24.67 9.37 9.33
C ARG A 215 -24.57 10.77 9.93
N SER A 216 -23.45 11.45 9.73
CA SER A 216 -23.22 12.79 10.30
C SER A 216 -23.95 13.91 9.57
N SER A 217 -24.17 13.78 8.25
CA SER A 217 -24.87 14.79 7.44
C SER A 217 -26.40 14.62 7.43
N GLY A 218 -26.90 13.41 7.74
CA GLY A 218 -28.32 13.07 7.62
C GLY A 218 -28.78 12.74 6.20
N ILE A 219 -27.87 12.82 5.21
CA ILE A 219 -28.16 12.48 3.81
C ILE A 219 -28.16 10.94 3.69
N PRO A 220 -29.15 10.33 3.00
CA PRO A 220 -29.23 8.89 2.89
C PRO A 220 -27.99 8.30 2.19
N PHE A 221 -27.45 7.21 2.76
CA PHE A 221 -26.43 6.40 2.13
C PHE A 221 -27.04 5.45 1.11
N GLY A 222 -26.37 5.24 -0.01
CA GLY A 222 -26.73 4.18 -0.95
C GLY A 222 -25.63 3.88 -1.96
N GLN A 223 -25.90 2.87 -2.79
CA GLN A 223 -24.94 2.41 -3.79
C GLN A 223 -25.17 3.14 -5.12
N GLY A 224 -24.16 3.88 -5.59
CA GLY A 224 -24.14 4.40 -6.97
C GLY A 224 -23.27 3.57 -7.92
N LEU A 225 -22.32 2.81 -7.39
CA LEU A 225 -21.37 2.01 -8.17
C LEU A 225 -21.33 0.58 -7.64
N VAL A 226 -21.17 -0.37 -8.56
CA VAL A 226 -20.91 -1.78 -8.25
C VAL A 226 -19.52 -2.14 -8.75
N LYS A 227 -18.69 -2.72 -7.87
CA LYS A 227 -17.38 -3.24 -8.24
C LYS A 227 -17.53 -4.58 -8.97
N ASN A 228 -16.92 -4.67 -10.12
CA ASN A 228 -16.84 -5.91 -10.87
C ASN A 228 -15.74 -6.80 -10.28
N ARG A 229 -16.16 -7.75 -9.43
CA ARG A 229 -15.26 -8.58 -8.61
C ARG A 229 -14.42 -9.57 -9.42
N TYR A 230 -14.87 -9.95 -10.61
CA TYR A 230 -14.28 -11.02 -11.42
C TYR A 230 -13.45 -10.51 -12.59
N ILE A 231 -12.81 -9.36 -12.43
CA ILE A 231 -11.95 -8.79 -13.47
C ILE A 231 -10.52 -9.24 -13.26
N GLY A 232 -10.04 -10.04 -14.20
CA GLY A 232 -8.64 -10.42 -14.30
C GLY A 232 -7.74 -9.21 -14.64
N ARG A 233 -6.43 -9.40 -14.53
CA ARG A 233 -5.46 -8.39 -15.01
C ARG A 233 -5.75 -8.13 -16.50
N THR A 234 -5.94 -6.87 -16.87
CA THR A 234 -6.03 -6.48 -18.27
C THR A 234 -4.73 -6.88 -18.96
N PHE A 235 -4.80 -7.77 -19.95
CA PHE A 235 -3.66 -8.06 -20.82
C PHE A 235 -3.24 -6.77 -21.54
N ILE A 236 -1.92 -6.60 -21.69
CA ILE A 236 -1.20 -5.50 -22.35
C ILE A 236 -2.13 -4.62 -23.20
N ALA A 237 -2.50 -3.46 -22.66
CA ALA A 237 -3.32 -2.49 -23.38
C ALA A 237 -2.38 -1.50 -24.09
N PRO A 238 -2.29 -1.51 -25.44
CA PRO A 238 -1.24 -0.81 -26.17
C PRO A 238 -1.41 0.72 -26.26
N ASN A 239 -2.55 1.29 -25.83
CA ASN A 239 -2.83 2.73 -25.94
C ASN A 239 -3.64 3.30 -24.76
N GLN A 240 -3.57 4.62 -24.59
CA GLN A 240 -4.11 5.36 -23.44
C GLN A 240 -5.65 5.35 -23.36
N GLU A 241 -6.33 5.22 -24.50
CA GLU A 241 -7.80 5.07 -24.59
C GLU A 241 -8.28 3.75 -23.98
N MET A 242 -7.56 2.65 -24.19
CA MET A 242 -7.89 1.35 -23.57
C MET A 242 -7.63 1.33 -22.06
N ARG A 243 -6.76 2.21 -21.53
CA ARG A 243 -6.62 2.39 -20.07
C ARG A 243 -7.82 3.11 -19.46
N ALA A 244 -8.43 4.06 -20.16
CA ALA A 244 -9.70 4.68 -19.72
C ALA A 244 -10.86 3.66 -19.69
N LEU A 245 -10.84 2.70 -20.62
CA LEU A 245 -11.74 1.52 -20.58
C LEU A 245 -11.53 0.67 -19.31
N GLY A 246 -10.35 0.71 -18.71
CA GLY A 246 -10.01 -0.04 -17.49
C GLY A 246 -10.83 0.31 -16.25
N VAL A 247 -11.31 1.55 -16.13
CA VAL A 247 -12.19 1.94 -15.02
C VAL A 247 -13.63 1.49 -15.25
N ARG A 248 -14.13 1.63 -16.49
CA ARG A 248 -15.43 1.06 -16.91
C ARG A 248 -15.47 -0.46 -16.78
N MET A 249 -14.32 -1.11 -17.00
CA MET A 249 -14.19 -2.52 -16.65
C MET A 249 -14.37 -2.67 -15.14
N LYS A 250 -13.66 -1.95 -14.28
CA LYS A 250 -13.70 -2.19 -12.83
C LYS A 250 -15.02 -1.84 -12.12
N LEU A 251 -15.80 -0.88 -12.62
CA LEU A 251 -16.94 -0.30 -11.93
C LEU A 251 -18.13 -0.11 -12.88
N ASN A 252 -19.34 -0.44 -12.42
CA ASN A 252 -20.59 -0.20 -13.14
C ASN A 252 -21.48 0.79 -12.39
N PRO A 253 -22.00 1.86 -13.03
CA PRO A 253 -22.94 2.79 -12.41
C PRO A 253 -24.36 2.22 -12.33
N LEU A 254 -25.02 2.43 -11.19
CA LEU A 254 -26.44 2.13 -10.98
C LEU A 254 -27.28 3.34 -11.38
N ARG A 255 -27.66 3.41 -12.67
CA ARG A 255 -28.32 4.57 -13.26
C ARG A 255 -29.56 5.03 -12.50
N ASP A 256 -30.40 4.09 -12.05
CA ASP A 256 -31.64 4.40 -11.32
C ASP A 256 -31.39 5.10 -9.97
N ASN A 257 -30.21 4.89 -9.38
CA ASN A 257 -29.80 5.53 -8.13
C ASN A 257 -29.10 6.88 -8.39
N ILE A 258 -28.63 7.15 -9.61
CA ILE A 258 -27.80 8.30 -9.96
C ILE A 258 -28.59 9.38 -10.72
N ALA A 259 -29.44 8.99 -11.66
CA ALA A 259 -30.05 9.91 -12.62
C ALA A 259 -30.86 11.02 -11.92
N GLY A 260 -30.52 12.28 -12.24
CA GLY A 260 -31.15 13.48 -11.71
C GLY A 260 -30.78 13.85 -10.27
N ARG A 261 -29.91 13.08 -9.60
CA ARG A 261 -29.54 13.31 -8.19
C ARG A 261 -28.25 14.12 -8.05
N ARG A 262 -28.18 14.90 -6.96
CA ARG A 262 -26.95 15.50 -6.44
C ARG A 262 -26.25 14.48 -5.55
N LEU A 263 -25.02 14.13 -5.89
CA LEU A 263 -24.27 13.05 -5.24
C LEU A 263 -23.15 13.60 -4.38
N VAL A 264 -23.01 13.09 -3.15
CA VAL A 264 -21.75 13.14 -2.41
C VAL A 264 -21.01 11.82 -2.67
N VAL A 265 -19.85 11.91 -3.31
CA VAL A 265 -19.00 10.77 -3.62
C VAL A 265 -17.80 10.78 -2.70
N VAL A 266 -17.71 9.78 -1.83
CA VAL A 266 -16.64 9.66 -0.84
C VAL A 266 -15.61 8.62 -1.28
N ASP A 267 -14.35 9.03 -1.34
CA ASP A 267 -13.21 8.17 -1.70
C ASP A 267 -12.11 8.30 -0.65
N ASP A 268 -11.22 7.31 -0.56
CA ASP A 268 -10.17 7.31 0.46
C ASP A 268 -9.05 8.31 0.16
N SER A 269 -8.63 8.38 -1.10
CA SER A 269 -7.48 9.17 -1.53
C SER A 269 -7.52 9.47 -3.04
N ILE A 270 -6.75 10.47 -3.47
CA ILE A 270 -6.54 10.77 -4.89
C ILE A 270 -5.04 10.91 -5.12
N VAL A 271 -4.43 9.92 -5.79
CA VAL A 271 -2.99 9.90 -6.08
C VAL A 271 -2.69 10.52 -7.45
N ARG A 272 -3.05 9.85 -8.55
CA ARG A 272 -2.82 10.32 -9.93
C ARG A 272 -4.05 10.96 -10.59
N GLY A 273 -5.23 10.88 -9.97
CA GLY A 273 -6.47 11.47 -10.47
C GLY A 273 -7.14 10.80 -11.67
N THR A 274 -6.42 10.04 -12.48
CA THR A 274 -6.97 9.44 -13.72
C THR A 274 -8.16 8.51 -13.47
N THR A 275 -8.07 7.66 -12.44
CA THR A 275 -9.16 6.76 -12.03
C THR A 275 -10.38 7.54 -11.56
N THR A 276 -10.18 8.51 -10.67
CA THR A 276 -11.25 9.36 -10.13
C THR A 276 -11.93 10.15 -11.23
N ARG A 277 -11.17 10.73 -12.17
CA ARG A 277 -11.70 11.47 -13.32
C ARG A 277 -12.58 10.58 -14.20
N ALA A 278 -12.11 9.39 -14.54
CA ALA A 278 -12.89 8.44 -15.33
C ALA A 278 -14.19 8.04 -14.60
N MET A 279 -14.12 7.79 -13.29
CA MET A 279 -15.30 7.50 -12.48
C MET A 279 -16.30 8.65 -12.46
N VAL A 280 -15.85 9.90 -12.27
CA VAL A 280 -16.73 11.07 -12.32
C VAL A 280 -17.41 11.20 -13.69
N SER A 281 -16.68 10.98 -14.79
CA SER A 281 -17.28 10.93 -16.12
C SER A 281 -18.39 9.90 -16.23
N MET A 282 -18.20 8.68 -15.69
CA MET A 282 -19.25 7.65 -15.69
C MET A 282 -20.50 8.07 -14.90
N LEU A 283 -20.32 8.75 -13.76
CA LEU A 283 -21.45 9.24 -12.95
C LEU A 283 -22.23 10.33 -13.69
N ARG A 284 -21.54 11.24 -14.37
CA ARG A 284 -22.16 12.26 -15.22
C ARG A 284 -22.91 11.65 -16.40
N GLU A 285 -22.31 10.67 -17.08
CA GLU A 285 -22.96 9.92 -18.17
C GLU A 285 -24.20 9.14 -17.70
N ALA A 286 -24.19 8.64 -16.46
CA ALA A 286 -25.34 8.01 -15.83
C ALA A 286 -26.45 9.02 -15.44
N GLY A 287 -26.19 10.32 -15.55
CA GLY A 287 -27.17 11.39 -15.38
C GLY A 287 -27.12 12.10 -14.02
N ALA A 288 -26.00 12.04 -13.28
CA ALA A 288 -25.85 12.81 -12.04
C ALA A 288 -26.02 14.31 -12.28
N ALA A 289 -26.89 14.97 -11.50
CA ALA A 289 -27.12 16.42 -11.58
C ALA A 289 -25.92 17.20 -11.03
N GLU A 290 -25.42 16.79 -9.86
CA GLU A 290 -24.22 17.32 -9.22
C GLU A 290 -23.37 16.16 -8.67
N VAL A 291 -22.06 16.35 -8.63
CA VAL A 291 -21.06 15.45 -8.07
C VAL A 291 -20.16 16.25 -7.14
N HIS A 292 -20.31 16.03 -5.83
CA HIS A 292 -19.50 16.61 -4.78
C HIS A 292 -18.51 15.57 -4.26
N MET A 293 -17.24 15.73 -4.61
CA MET A 293 -16.18 14.82 -4.20
C MET A 293 -15.73 15.12 -2.77
N ARG A 294 -15.61 14.08 -1.96
CA ARG A 294 -15.13 14.14 -0.57
C ARG A 294 -14.06 13.07 -0.38
N VAL A 295 -12.86 13.49 -0.02
CA VAL A 295 -11.71 12.59 0.14
C VAL A 295 -11.38 12.45 1.62
N SER A 296 -11.39 11.23 2.15
CA SER A 296 -11.19 10.98 3.59
C SER A 296 -9.74 11.02 4.05
N SER A 297 -8.84 11.54 3.20
CA SER A 297 -7.45 11.87 3.52
C SER A 297 -7.12 13.30 3.09
N PRO A 298 -6.02 13.89 3.62
CA PRO A 298 -5.40 15.06 3.03
C PRO A 298 -4.88 14.76 1.61
N PRO A 299 -4.54 15.80 0.82
CA PRO A 299 -3.98 15.61 -0.51
C PRO A 299 -2.64 14.87 -0.45
N TYR A 300 -2.48 13.84 -1.29
CA TYR A 300 -1.25 13.04 -1.39
C TYR A 300 -0.23 13.75 -2.28
N LYS A 301 0.83 14.31 -1.69
CA LYS A 301 1.75 15.26 -2.37
C LYS A 301 3.17 14.74 -2.51
N TRP A 302 3.53 13.72 -1.75
CA TRP A 302 4.92 13.25 -1.65
C TRP A 302 4.98 11.73 -1.82
N PRO A 303 5.94 11.21 -2.59
CA PRO A 303 6.09 9.77 -2.78
C PRO A 303 6.51 9.08 -1.49
N CYS A 304 6.15 7.80 -1.34
CA CYS A 304 6.54 7.03 -0.15
C CYS A 304 7.88 6.31 -0.38
N PHE A 305 8.78 6.38 0.60
CA PHE A 305 10.04 5.60 0.63
C PHE A 305 10.04 4.45 1.64
N TYR A 306 8.86 4.15 2.20
CA TYR A 306 8.70 3.24 3.33
C TYR A 306 7.87 2.01 2.98
N GLY A 307 7.72 1.69 1.68
CA GLY A 307 7.10 0.44 1.19
C GLY A 307 5.74 0.59 0.50
N MET A 308 5.26 1.81 0.21
CA MET A 308 4.14 2.01 -0.72
C MET A 308 4.68 2.43 -2.08
N ASP A 309 4.30 1.73 -3.14
CA ASP A 309 4.61 2.16 -4.51
C ASP A 309 3.63 3.26 -4.95
N THR A 310 4.13 4.49 -4.99
CA THR A 310 3.33 5.66 -5.35
C THR A 310 3.84 6.41 -6.57
N GLY A 311 4.84 5.87 -7.27
CA GLY A 311 5.51 6.55 -8.38
C GLY A 311 6.32 7.79 -7.96
N THR A 312 6.62 8.65 -8.93
CA THR A 312 7.40 9.88 -8.69
C THR A 312 6.51 11.03 -8.27
N ARG A 313 7.09 12.06 -7.63
CA ARG A 313 6.37 13.28 -7.25
C ARG A 313 5.68 13.94 -8.44
N GLY A 314 6.33 13.96 -9.61
CA GLY A 314 5.76 14.53 -10.83
C GLY A 314 4.48 13.83 -11.31
N GLU A 315 4.26 12.56 -10.95
CA GLU A 315 3.04 11.82 -11.28
C GLU A 315 1.88 12.07 -10.29
N LEU A 316 2.14 12.72 -9.15
CA LEU A 316 1.15 12.95 -8.10
C LEU A 316 0.32 14.19 -8.40
N LEU A 317 -1.00 14.03 -8.52
CA LEU A 317 -1.90 15.11 -8.93
C LEU A 317 -1.81 16.32 -7.98
N ALA A 318 -1.87 16.08 -6.67
CA ALA A 318 -1.85 17.14 -5.67
C ALA A 318 -0.46 17.72 -5.37
N ALA A 319 0.61 17.15 -5.94
CA ALA A 319 1.93 17.77 -5.91
C ALA A 319 2.05 18.89 -6.94
N ASN A 320 1.25 18.82 -8.02
CA ASN A 320 1.34 19.69 -9.19
C ASN A 320 0.15 20.65 -9.34
N MET A 321 -0.96 20.39 -8.65
CA MET A 321 -2.21 21.15 -8.76
C MET A 321 -2.72 21.56 -7.39
N SER A 322 -3.26 22.78 -7.33
CA SER A 322 -4.10 23.26 -6.23
C SER A 322 -5.42 22.49 -6.17
N VAL A 323 -6.13 22.58 -5.03
CA VAL A 323 -7.42 21.88 -4.87
C VAL A 323 -8.45 22.35 -5.91
N ASP A 324 -8.45 23.63 -6.26
CA ASP A 324 -9.37 24.16 -7.28
C ASP A 324 -9.03 23.66 -8.68
N GLU A 325 -7.75 23.58 -9.03
CA GLU A 325 -7.31 22.98 -10.31
C GLU A 325 -7.65 21.48 -10.36
N ILE A 326 -7.55 20.76 -9.25
CA ILE A 326 -7.96 19.35 -9.18
C ILE A 326 -9.48 19.22 -9.37
N ARG A 327 -10.28 20.10 -8.72
CA ARG A 327 -11.74 20.13 -8.87
C ARG A 327 -12.13 20.28 -10.35
N GLU A 328 -11.48 21.20 -11.06
CA GLU A 328 -11.67 21.41 -12.50
C GLU A 328 -11.22 20.22 -13.33
N TYR A 329 -10.02 19.68 -13.06
CA TYR A 329 -9.49 18.50 -13.74
C TYR A 329 -10.42 17.29 -13.63
N LEU A 330 -11.02 17.08 -12.45
CA LEU A 330 -11.95 15.97 -12.19
C LEU A 330 -13.36 16.25 -12.72
N ASN A 331 -13.70 17.49 -13.07
CA ASN A 331 -15.04 17.92 -13.49
C ASN A 331 -16.14 17.67 -12.43
N VAL A 332 -15.85 18.02 -11.17
CA VAL A 332 -16.76 17.92 -10.02
C VAL A 332 -17.24 19.31 -9.58
N ASP A 333 -18.44 19.39 -9.00
CA ASP A 333 -19.01 20.68 -8.56
C ASP A 333 -18.32 21.20 -7.30
N SER A 334 -17.96 20.30 -6.38
CA SER A 334 -17.12 20.64 -5.23
C SER A 334 -16.14 19.52 -4.90
N LEU A 335 -14.99 19.88 -4.32
CA LEU A 335 -13.97 18.95 -3.86
C LEU A 335 -13.50 19.38 -2.48
N SER A 336 -13.42 18.44 -1.54
CA SER A 336 -12.81 18.68 -0.23
C SER A 336 -11.99 17.47 0.22
N TYR A 337 -10.81 17.73 0.77
CA TYR A 337 -9.94 16.76 1.41
C TYR A 337 -10.04 16.93 2.92
N LEU A 338 -10.10 15.82 3.66
CA LEU A 338 -10.03 15.86 5.12
C LEU A 338 -8.72 16.49 5.57
N THR A 339 -8.75 17.39 6.57
CA THR A 339 -7.50 17.96 7.10
C THR A 339 -6.68 16.93 7.87
N LEU A 340 -5.36 17.13 7.95
CA LEU A 340 -4.46 16.23 8.66
C LEU A 340 -4.84 16.07 10.14
N ASP A 341 -5.14 17.17 10.83
CA ASP A 341 -5.54 17.16 12.24
C ASP A 341 -6.80 16.32 12.48
N ARG A 342 -7.78 16.45 11.57
CA ARG A 342 -9.02 15.67 11.63
C ARG A 342 -8.76 14.21 11.30
N LEU A 343 -7.89 13.89 10.35
CA LEU A 343 -7.46 12.52 10.05
C LEU A 343 -6.78 11.88 11.27
N LEU A 344 -5.81 12.56 11.88
CA LEU A 344 -5.11 12.09 13.08
C LEU A 344 -6.10 11.84 14.23
N THR A 345 -7.03 12.76 14.46
CA THR A 345 -8.08 12.59 15.47
C THR A 345 -9.02 11.44 15.15
N ALA A 346 -9.35 11.22 13.87
CA ALA A 346 -10.22 10.12 13.43
C ALA A 346 -9.61 8.74 13.67
N THR A 347 -8.27 8.61 13.69
CA THR A 347 -7.63 7.33 14.03
C THR A 347 -8.06 6.82 15.40
N GLY A 348 -8.40 7.70 16.35
CA GLY A 348 -8.67 7.36 17.74
C GLY A 348 -7.41 7.12 18.57
N ALA A 349 -6.23 7.17 17.96
CA ALA A 349 -4.93 7.02 18.61
C ALA A 349 -4.27 8.40 18.79
N VAL A 350 -4.99 9.33 19.41
CA VAL A 350 -4.49 10.70 19.64
C VAL A 350 -3.24 10.65 20.52
N GLY A 351 -2.18 11.34 20.09
CA GLY A 351 -0.88 11.33 20.78
C GLY A 351 0.03 10.15 20.40
N ALA A 352 -0.45 9.19 19.61
CA ALA A 352 0.43 8.20 19.00
C ALA A 352 1.25 8.84 17.87
N GLY A 353 2.41 8.24 17.58
CA GLY A 353 3.30 8.71 16.53
C GLY A 353 2.93 8.14 15.16
N PHE A 354 2.87 9.01 14.15
CA PHE A 354 2.50 8.65 12.78
C PHE A 354 3.54 9.16 11.78
N CYS A 355 3.74 8.41 10.71
CA CYS A 355 4.36 8.90 9.50
C CYS A 355 3.28 9.49 8.58
N ASP A 356 3.39 10.78 8.31
CA ASP A 356 2.54 11.54 7.40
C ASP A 356 3.35 12.12 6.22
N ALA A 357 4.55 11.58 5.97
CA ALA A 357 5.49 12.13 4.99
C ALA A 357 4.90 12.24 3.58
N CYS A 358 4.01 11.33 3.18
CA CYS A 358 3.30 11.40 1.90
C CYS A 358 2.38 12.64 1.75
N LEU A 359 2.02 13.28 2.86
CA LEU A 359 1.15 14.44 2.96
C LEU A 359 1.97 15.72 3.22
N THR A 360 2.99 15.62 4.08
CA THR A 360 3.74 16.77 4.61
C THR A 360 5.10 16.99 3.92
N GLY A 361 5.72 15.92 3.41
CA GLY A 361 7.10 15.93 2.92
C GLY A 361 8.16 15.78 4.01
N ASN A 362 7.74 15.65 5.27
CA ASN A 362 8.63 15.49 6.40
C ASN A 362 8.91 14.00 6.63
N TYR A 363 9.98 13.50 6.01
CA TYR A 363 10.40 12.10 6.14
C TYR A 363 11.09 11.86 7.49
N PRO A 364 10.62 10.92 8.33
CA PRO A 364 11.26 10.67 9.64
C PRO A 364 12.68 10.08 9.54
N VAL A 365 12.98 9.39 8.45
CA VAL A 365 14.32 8.91 8.10
C VAL A 365 14.81 9.71 6.90
N ALA A 366 16.03 10.24 6.97
CA ALA A 366 16.65 11.00 5.90
C ALA A 366 16.70 10.17 4.60
N ILE A 367 16.29 10.79 3.49
CA ILE A 367 16.28 10.17 2.17
C ILE A 367 17.61 10.51 1.47
N PRO A 368 18.42 9.51 1.06
CA PRO A 368 19.65 9.77 0.33
C PRO A 368 19.41 10.58 -0.95
N GLU A 369 20.36 11.44 -1.33
CA GLU A 369 20.19 12.34 -2.48
C GLU A 369 19.99 11.58 -3.79
N GLU A 370 20.67 10.45 -3.97
CA GLU A 370 20.58 9.62 -5.18
C GLU A 370 19.17 9.05 -5.36
N LEU A 371 18.54 8.65 -4.25
CA LEU A 371 17.17 8.16 -4.22
C LEU A 371 16.17 9.32 -4.35
N GLY A 372 16.45 10.44 -3.69
CA GLY A 372 15.60 11.62 -3.67
C GLY A 372 15.53 12.34 -5.01
N LYS A 373 16.66 12.49 -5.72
CA LYS A 373 16.77 13.32 -6.93
C LYS A 373 15.77 12.92 -8.01
N HIS A 374 15.68 11.64 -8.34
CA HIS A 374 14.80 11.17 -9.41
C HIS A 374 13.32 11.08 -9.02
N ILE A 375 13.05 10.92 -7.72
CA ILE A 375 11.71 10.63 -7.21
C ILE A 375 11.02 11.90 -6.68
N LEU A 376 11.78 12.83 -6.11
CA LEU A 376 11.29 14.07 -5.48
C LEU A 376 11.40 15.30 -6.36
N GLU A 377 12.33 15.37 -7.30
CA GLU A 377 12.39 16.50 -8.22
C GLU A 377 11.20 16.47 -9.17
N MET A 378 10.54 17.62 -9.34
CA MET A 378 9.59 17.79 -10.41
C MET A 378 10.36 17.93 -11.72
N PRO A 379 9.87 17.35 -12.84
CA PRO A 379 10.44 17.67 -14.15
C PRO A 379 10.44 19.19 -14.28
N SER A 380 11.62 19.79 -14.46
CA SER A 380 11.69 21.20 -14.79
C SER A 380 10.91 21.39 -16.10
N ALA A 381 10.14 22.48 -16.19
CA ALA A 381 9.51 22.85 -17.45
C ALA A 381 10.61 23.21 -18.46
N SER A 382 11.23 22.22 -19.09
CA SER A 382 12.13 22.40 -20.21
C SER A 382 11.27 22.57 -21.46
N THR A 383 11.34 23.78 -22.00
CA THR A 383 11.07 24.26 -23.35
C THR A 383 10.87 23.14 -24.40
N PRO A 384 9.87 23.24 -25.30
CA PRO A 384 9.69 22.22 -26.32
C PRO A 384 10.89 22.22 -27.26
N GLU A 385 11.71 21.17 -27.18
CA GLU A 385 12.66 20.87 -28.24
C GLU A 385 11.86 20.53 -29.50
N THR A 386 12.09 21.33 -30.53
CA THR A 386 11.59 21.13 -31.88
C THR A 386 11.99 19.75 -32.38
N SER A 387 11.03 18.84 -32.51
CA SER A 387 11.23 17.58 -33.21
C SER A 387 11.34 17.86 -34.71
N GLU A 388 12.57 17.89 -35.22
CA GLU A 388 12.81 17.73 -36.65
C GLU A 388 12.26 16.36 -37.09
N ALA A 389 11.36 16.41 -38.08
CA ALA A 389 10.80 15.24 -38.72
C ALA A 389 11.88 14.55 -39.57
N GLY A 390 12.54 13.55 -38.98
CA GLY A 390 13.35 12.56 -39.70
C GLY A 390 12.49 11.37 -40.12
N SER A 391 12.27 11.22 -41.42
CA SER A 391 11.53 10.14 -42.06
C SER A 391 12.07 8.76 -41.70
N VAL A 392 11.21 7.89 -41.17
CA VAL A 392 11.43 6.43 -41.19
C VAL A 392 10.24 5.78 -41.89
N ALA A 393 10.19 6.00 -43.22
CA ALA A 393 9.58 5.04 -44.11
C ALA A 393 10.64 3.98 -44.44
N GLU A 394 10.20 2.75 -44.67
CA GLU A 394 11.03 1.55 -44.96
C GLU A 394 11.64 0.84 -43.76
N THR A 395 10.82 0.06 -43.06
CA THR A 395 11.13 -1.35 -42.74
C THR A 395 9.92 -1.98 -42.06
N LEU A 396 9.03 -2.58 -42.85
CA LEU A 396 8.10 -3.65 -42.46
C LEU A 396 7.32 -4.07 -43.72
N SER A 397 8.01 -4.79 -44.59
CA SER A 397 7.36 -5.71 -45.52
C SER A 397 7.85 -7.11 -45.19
N VAL A 398 6.98 -8.09 -45.42
CA VAL A 398 7.17 -9.53 -45.17
C VAL A 398 6.80 -10.01 -43.76
N ALA A 399 5.51 -10.31 -43.55
CA ALA A 399 5.07 -11.68 -43.26
C ALA A 399 3.55 -11.79 -43.39
N SER A 400 3.15 -12.56 -44.39
CA SER A 400 1.81 -12.85 -44.85
C SER A 400 1.11 -13.95 -44.02
N THR A 401 -0.17 -13.71 -43.69
CA THR A 401 -1.33 -14.62 -43.73
C THR A 401 -1.19 -16.11 -43.37
N LEU A 402 -2.07 -16.60 -42.47
CA LEU A 402 -3.06 -17.71 -42.63
C LEU A 402 -3.75 -18.06 -41.27
N PRO A 403 -4.89 -18.80 -41.20
CA PRO A 403 -6.26 -18.30 -41.24
C PRO A 403 -7.11 -18.63 -39.98
N ALA A 404 -8.32 -18.07 -39.92
CA ALA A 404 -9.35 -18.38 -38.93
C ALA A 404 -10.16 -19.62 -39.34
N GLN A 405 -10.32 -20.59 -38.42
CA GLN A 405 -11.52 -21.39 -38.12
C GLN A 405 -11.10 -22.63 -37.33
N GLU A 406 -11.57 -22.78 -36.09
CA GLU A 406 -12.19 -24.03 -35.63
C GLU A 406 -12.92 -23.80 -34.30
N ALA A 407 -14.16 -24.29 -34.29
CA ALA A 407 -15.14 -24.07 -33.26
C ALA A 407 -14.94 -25.04 -32.09
N LEU A 408 -15.24 -24.53 -30.89
CA LEU A 408 -15.36 -25.28 -29.64
C LEU A 408 -16.37 -26.44 -29.79
N SER A 409 -15.93 -27.68 -29.54
CA SER A 409 -16.81 -28.78 -29.17
C SER A 409 -16.43 -29.23 -27.76
N PHE A 410 -17.35 -29.00 -26.81
CA PHE A 410 -17.30 -29.57 -25.47
C PHE A 410 -17.99 -30.94 -25.53
N THR A 411 -17.28 -32.00 -25.13
CA THR A 411 -17.87 -33.31 -24.82
C THR A 411 -17.85 -33.52 -23.31
N SER A 412 -19.01 -33.87 -22.76
CA SER A 412 -19.23 -34.29 -21.38
C SER A 412 -18.82 -35.76 -21.19
N PRO A 413 -18.33 -36.19 -20.01
CA PRO A 413 -18.03 -37.60 -19.77
C PRO A 413 -19.31 -38.39 -19.46
N GLU A 414 -19.49 -39.53 -20.12
CA GLU A 414 -20.49 -40.55 -19.79
C GLU A 414 -20.06 -41.35 -18.56
N GLU A 415 -21.04 -41.60 -17.69
CA GLU A 415 -21.02 -42.62 -16.64
C GLU A 415 -20.83 -44.01 -17.27
N THR A 416 -19.96 -44.84 -16.68
CA THR A 416 -20.00 -46.29 -16.89
C THR A 416 -20.08 -46.99 -15.54
N ASN A 417 -21.17 -47.74 -15.42
CA ASN A 417 -21.44 -48.78 -14.44
C ASN A 417 -20.58 -50.01 -14.80
N ASP A 418 -19.83 -50.53 -13.83
CA ASP A 418 -19.71 -51.96 -13.51
C ASP A 418 -18.96 -52.15 -12.17
#